data_AF-T0YEA9-F1
#
_entry.id   AF-T0YEA9-F1
#
_cell.length_a   1.000
_cell.length_b   1.000
_cell.length_c   1.000
_cell.angle_alpha   90.00
_cell.angle_beta   90.00
_cell.angle_gamma   90.00
#
_symmetry.space_group_name_H-M   'P 1'
#
loop_
_entity.id
_entity.type
_entity.pdbx_description
1 polymer ?
#
loop_
_entity_poly.entity_id
_entity_poly.type
_entity_poly.pdbx_seq_one_letter_code
_entity_poly.pdbx_strand_id
1 'polypeptide(L)' 'MPENVKFVYMFEEGNQKMVDLLGGKGAGLSEMMNLGLTVPPGFTITSDACRRYMKQSA' A
#
# COMPACT_ATOMS: atom_id res chain seq x y z
N MET A 1 10.64 18.08 -11.17
CA MET A 1 10.94 16.76 -10.56
C MET A 1 9.61 16.19 -10.14
N PRO A 2 9.16 15.00 -10.60
CA PRO A 2 7.90 14.51 -10.08
C PRO A 2 8.08 14.24 -8.58
N GLU A 3 7.02 14.53 -7.83
CA GLU A 3 6.92 14.47 -6.38
C GLU A 3 7.54 13.21 -5.79
N ASN A 4 7.93 13.28 -4.51
CA ASN A 4 8.52 12.17 -3.77
C ASN A 4 7.47 11.08 -3.51
N VAL A 5 7.09 10.33 -4.55
CA VAL A 5 6.03 9.32 -4.50
C VAL A 5 6.50 8.13 -3.65
N LYS A 6 5.81 7.91 -2.53
CA LYS A 6 6.06 6.78 -1.64
C LYS A 6 5.45 5.51 -2.23
N PHE A 7 6.29 4.49 -2.49
CA PHE A 7 5.85 3.24 -3.12
C PHE A 7 5.61 2.08 -2.15
N VAL A 8 6.12 2.18 -0.92
CA VAL A 8 6.03 1.13 0.09
C VAL A 8 5.36 1.71 1.33
N TYR A 9 4.30 1.07 1.80
CA TYR A 9 3.60 1.41 3.02
C TYR A 9 3.66 0.24 3.98
N MET A 10 4.12 0.45 5.20
CA MET A 10 3.93 -0.51 6.28
C MET A 10 2.43 -0.64 6.58
N PHE A 11 1.99 -1.79 7.08
CA PHE A 11 0.57 -1.97 7.44
C PHE A 11 0.07 -0.92 8.46
N GLU A 12 0.94 -0.45 9.35
CA GLU A 12 0.67 0.62 10.32
C GLU A 12 0.42 2.00 9.66
N GLU A 13 0.82 2.17 8.40
CA GLU A 13 0.70 3.43 7.65
C GLU A 13 -0.51 3.44 6.71
N GLY A 14 -1.21 2.31 6.57
CA GLY A 14 -2.36 2.14 5.69
C GLY A 14 -3.69 2.18 6.44
N ASN A 15 -4.80 2.18 5.70
CA ASN A 15 -6.15 1.95 6.23
C ASN A 15 -7.11 1.58 5.09
N GLN A 16 -8.37 1.25 5.44
CA GLN A 16 -9.38 0.85 4.48
C GLN A 16 -9.67 1.91 3.39
N LYS A 17 -9.45 3.21 3.63
CA LYS A 17 -9.68 4.27 2.64
C LYS A 17 -8.63 4.29 1.53
N MET A 18 -7.53 3.56 1.69
CA MET A 18 -6.41 3.52 0.72
C MET A 18 -6.51 2.34 -0.25
N VAL A 19 -7.72 1.78 -0.47
CA VAL A 19 -7.95 0.64 -1.39
C VAL A 19 -7.43 0.90 -2.80
N ASP A 20 -7.57 2.10 -3.35
CA ASP A 20 -7.11 2.39 -4.71
C ASP A 20 -5.57 2.37 -4.82
N LEU A 21 -4.88 2.70 -3.73
CA LEU A 21 -3.42 2.76 -3.67
C LEU A 21 -2.80 1.43 -3.23
N LEU A 22 -3.37 0.76 -2.22
CA LEU A 22 -2.82 -0.46 -1.60
C LEU A 22 -3.49 -1.74 -2.12
N GLY A 23 -4.59 -1.63 -2.86
CA GLY A 23 -5.45 -2.76 -3.22
C GLY A 23 -6.29 -3.25 -2.04
N GLY A 24 -7.32 -4.05 -2.33
CA GLY A 24 -8.27 -4.54 -1.32
C GLY A 24 -7.64 -5.36 -0.19
N LYS A 25 -6.63 -6.19 -0.50
CA LYS A 25 -5.91 -7.00 0.51
C LYS A 25 -5.01 -6.14 1.39
N GLY A 26 -4.20 -5.25 0.81
CA GLY A 26 -3.28 -4.39 1.55
C GLY A 26 -4.01 -3.40 2.46
N ALA A 27 -5.09 -2.78 1.95
CA ALA A 27 -5.95 -1.91 2.74
C ALA A 27 -6.67 -2.66 3.87
N GLY A 28 -7.15 -3.89 3.61
CA GLY A 28 -7.78 -4.73 4.63
C GLY A 28 -6.81 -5.17 5.74
N LEU A 29 -5.59 -5.58 5.39
CA LEU A 29 -4.55 -5.93 6.36
C LEU A 29 -4.15 -4.74 7.25
N SER A 30 -4.04 -3.56 6.64
CA SER A 30 -3.75 -2.32 7.36
C SER A 30 -4.88 -1.94 8.32
N GLU A 31 -6.14 -2.07 7.87
CA GLU A 31 -7.31 -1.82 8.72
C GLU A 31 -7.38 -2.79 9.91
N MET A 32 -7.15 -4.10 9.67
CA MET A 32 -7.11 -5.09 10.74
C MET A 32 -6.04 -4.75 11.79
N MET A 33 -4.87 -4.29 11.35
CA MET A 33 -3.80 -3.85 12.25
C MET A 33 -4.19 -2.61 13.07
N ASN A 34 -4.82 -1.61 12.43
CA ASN A 34 -5.32 -0.41 13.11
C ASN A 34 -6.44 -0.70 14.14
N LEU A 35 -7.23 -1.75 13.90
CA LEU A 35 -8.24 -2.26 14.84
C LEU A 35 -7.63 -3.06 16.00
N GLY A 36 -6.30 -3.22 16.05
CA GLY A 36 -5.60 -3.94 17.11
C GLY A 36 -5.65 -5.47 16.98
N LEU A 37 -6.02 -6.00 15.81
CA LEU A 37 -5.93 -7.42 15.55
C LEU A 37 -4.46 -7.81 15.36
N THR A 38 -4.12 -9.04 15.78
CA THR A 38 -2.76 -9.58 15.62
C THR A 38 -2.49 -9.90 14.15
N VAL A 39 -2.04 -8.89 13.40
CA VAL A 39 -1.55 -9.03 12.03
C VAL A 39 -0.02 -9.15 12.08
N PRO A 40 0.59 -10.17 11.46
CA PRO A 40 2.04 -10.24 11.34
C PRO A 40 2.60 -8.98 10.64
N PRO A 41 3.78 -8.49 11.04
CA PRO A 41 4.36 -7.30 10.45
C PRO A 41 4.57 -7.49 8.94
N GLY A 42 4.30 -6.44 8.17
CA GLY A 42 4.39 -6.48 6.72
C GLY A 42 4.15 -5.12 6.07
N PHE A 43 4.20 -5.12 4.75
CA PHE A 43 4.06 -3.91 3.95
C PHE A 43 3.35 -4.20 2.63
N THR A 44 2.85 -3.15 2.00
CA THR A 44 2.23 -3.18 0.68
C THR A 44 3.05 -2.32 -0.29
N ILE A 45 3.34 -2.88 -1.47
CA ILE A 45 3.85 -2.11 -2.61
C ILE A 45 2.63 -1.55 -3.36
N THR A 46 2.61 -0.23 -3.53
CA THR A 46 1.45 0.49 -4.09
C THR A 46 1.13 0.12 -5.55
N SER A 47 -0.12 0.34 -5.93
CA SER A 47 -0.59 0.27 -7.31
C SER A 47 0.12 1.29 -8.23
N ASP A 48 0.58 2.43 -7.68
CA ASP A 48 1.39 3.40 -8.43
C ASP A 48 2.78 2.86 -8.80
N ALA A 49 3.42 2.09 -7.92
CA ALA A 49 4.67 1.43 -8.24
C ALA A 49 4.50 0.48 -9.43
N CYS A 50 3.40 -0.29 -9.45
CA CYS A 50 3.04 -1.16 -10.56
C CYS A 50 2.83 -0.37 -11.86
N ARG A 51 2.03 0.72 -11.82
CA ARG A 51 1.82 1.60 -12.98
C ARG A 51 3.12 2.19 -13.50
N ARG A 52 4.02 2.60 -12.60
CA ARG A 52 5.33 3.14 -12.98
C ARG A 52 6.20 2.09 -13.65
N TYR A 53 6.26 0.88 -13.08
CA TYR A 53 6.98 -0.24 -13.69
C TYR A 53 6.48 -0.53 -15.10
N MET A 54 5.16 -0.67 -15.27
CA MET A 54 4.56 -0.92 -16.60
C MET A 54 4.87 0.18 -17.63
N LYS A 55 4.92 1.46 -17.21
CA LYS A 55 5.29 2.57 -18.10
C LYS A 55 6.78 2.63 -18.45
N GLN A 56 7.65 2.10 -17.58
CA GLN A 56 9.10 2.09 -17.80
C GLN A 56 9.57 0.85 -18.57
N SER A 57 8.82 -0.24 -18.50
CA SER A 57 9.10 -1.49 -19.20
C SER A 57 8.34 -1.62 -20.53
N ALA A 58 7.69 -0.54 -20.98
CA ALA A 58 7.06 -0.41 -22.30
C ALA A 58 7.99 0.29 -23.29
#